data_AF-A0A0C5JKW8-F1
#
_entry.id   AF-A0A0C5JKW8-F1
#
_cell.length_a   1.000
_cell.length_b   1.000
_cell.length_c   1.000
_cell.angle_alpha   90.00
_cell.angle_beta   90.00
_cell.angle_gamma   90.00
#
_symmetry.space_group_name_H-M   'P 1'
#
loop_
_entity.id
_entity.type
_entity.pdbx_description
1 polymer ?
#
loop_
_entity_poly.entity_id
_entity_poly.type
_entity_poly.pdbx_seq_one_letter_code
_entity_poly.pdbx_strand_id
1 'polypeptide(L)'
;MGHIGFFGMESDRATSEVIQRSKRLWIAVLHQAIEDAKGNVRSIEKSERSIGGIQREALIWIFHGISNTANSFNSICGLLDIDPDRARQRLRVVLGIRRGLDRTQQGVGERDG
;
A
#
# COMPACT_ATOMS: atom_id res chain seq x y z
N MET A 1 34.20 -42.18 -3.47
CA MET A 1 33.06 -41.96 -4.37
C MET A 1 32.30 -40.75 -3.87
N GLY A 2 32.53 -39.59 -4.51
CA GLY A 2 31.83 -38.34 -4.19
C GLY A 2 30.69 -38.13 -5.17
N HIS A 3 29.47 -37.90 -4.67
CA HIS A 3 28.34 -37.46 -5.46
C HIS A 3 27.74 -36.20 -4.82
N ILE A 4 28.40 -35.08 -5.14
CA ILE A 4 27.86 -33.79 -5.57
C ILE A 4 26.41 -33.52 -5.14
N GLY A 5 26.24 -32.72 -4.08
CA GLY A 5 25.02 -31.94 -3.86
C GLY A 5 25.03 -30.70 -4.77
N PHE A 6 24.12 -30.64 -5.75
CA PHE A 6 23.99 -29.47 -6.64
C PHE A 6 22.55 -28.93 -6.74
N PHE A 7 21.54 -29.62 -6.18
CA PHE A 7 20.13 -29.23 -6.34
C PHE A 7 19.60 -28.20 -5.32
N GLY A 8 20.36 -27.85 -4.28
CA GLY A 8 19.90 -26.90 -3.25
C GLY A 8 20.06 -25.42 -3.63
N MET A 9 21.04 -25.07 -4.47
CA MET A 9 21.48 -23.67 -4.63
C MET A 9 20.70 -22.89 -5.71
N GLU A 10 20.13 -23.56 -6.71
CA GLU A 10 19.29 -22.93 -7.75
C GLU A 10 17.86 -22.66 -7.27
N SER A 11 17.33 -23.49 -6.38
CA SER A 11 15.99 -23.34 -5.81
C SER A 11 15.89 -22.11 -4.89
N ASP A 12 16.93 -21.86 -4.09
CA ASP A 12 17.02 -20.65 -3.24
C ASP A 12 17.18 -19.37 -4.07
N ARG A 13 17.85 -19.44 -5.24
CA ARG A 13 17.95 -18.30 -6.16
C ARG A 13 16.62 -18.01 -6.85
N ALA A 14 15.93 -19.02 -7.36
CA ALA A 14 14.64 -18.85 -8.02
C ALA A 14 13.56 -18.32 -7.06
N THR A 15 13.52 -18.84 -5.82
CA THR A 15 12.62 -18.34 -4.77
C THR A 15 12.98 -16.92 -4.34
N SER A 16 14.26 -16.60 -4.17
CA SER A 16 14.74 -15.25 -3.88
C SER A 16 14.36 -14.25 -4.98
N GLU A 17 14.50 -14.62 -6.25
CA GLU A 17 14.10 -13.76 -7.37
C GLU A 17 12.58 -13.49 -7.40
N VAL A 18 11.75 -14.51 -7.14
CA VAL A 18 10.29 -14.37 -7.09
C VAL A 18 9.89 -13.47 -5.92
N ILE A 19 10.54 -13.61 -4.76
CA ILE A 19 10.33 -12.74 -3.60
C ILE A 19 10.74 -11.29 -3.94
N GLN A 20 11.87 -11.09 -4.61
CA GLN A 20 12.34 -9.76 -5.02
C GLN A 20 11.41 -9.10 -6.04
N ARG A 21 10.92 -9.84 -7.05
CA ARG A 21 9.94 -9.34 -8.01
C ARG A 21 8.63 -8.96 -7.31
N SER A 22 8.16 -9.79 -6.38
CA SER A 22 6.98 -9.51 -5.57
C SER A 22 7.15 -8.26 -4.70
N LYS A 23 8.31 -8.08 -4.05
CA LYS A 23 8.62 -6.87 -3.26
C LYS A 23 8.57 -5.61 -4.13
N ARG A 24 9.13 -5.64 -5.34
CA ARG A 24 9.08 -4.49 -6.27
C ARG A 24 7.66 -4.11 -6.64
N LEU A 25 6.79 -5.09 -6.89
CA LEU A 25 5.38 -4.85 -7.16
C LEU A 25 4.69 -4.21 -5.96
N TRP A 26 4.94 -4.71 -4.74
CA TRP A 26 4.37 -4.13 -3.54
C TRP A 26 4.85 -2.70 -3.26
N ILE A 27 6.12 -2.39 -3.56
CA ILE A 27 6.63 -1.00 -3.51
C ILE A 27 5.86 -0.12 -4.49
N ALA A 28 5.64 -0.57 -5.72
CA ALA A 28 4.89 0.18 -6.72
C ALA A 28 3.44 0.44 -6.29
N VAL A 29 2.77 -0.58 -5.73
CA VAL A 29 1.41 -0.46 -5.18
C VAL A 29 1.38 0.55 -4.03
N LEU A 30 2.33 0.48 -3.11
CA LEU A 30 2.44 1.40 -1.98
C LEU A 30 2.67 2.84 -2.44
N HIS A 31 3.55 3.04 -3.42
CA HIS A 31 3.81 4.35 -4.02
C HIS A 31 2.56 4.93 -4.68
N GLN A 32 1.83 4.12 -5.46
CA GLN A 32 0.59 4.57 -6.09
C GLN A 32 -0.45 4.98 -5.05
N ALA A 33 -0.64 4.16 -4.01
CA ALA A 33 -1.58 4.48 -2.93
C ALA A 33 -1.23 5.79 -2.21
N ILE A 34 0.05 6.10 -2.04
CA ILE A 34 0.49 7.38 -1.45
C ILE A 34 0.19 8.56 -2.38
N GLU A 35 0.45 8.44 -3.69
CA GLU A 35 0.11 9.49 -4.65
C GLU A 35 -1.40 9.71 -4.74
N ASP A 36 -2.17 8.63 -4.72
CA ASP A 36 -3.63 8.67 -4.67
C ASP A 36 -4.13 9.36 -3.40
N ALA A 37 -3.57 9.02 -2.23
CA ALA A 37 -3.87 9.66 -0.96
C ALA A 37 -3.51 11.16 -0.94
N LYS A 38 -2.46 11.56 -1.67
CA LYS A 38 -2.10 12.98 -1.87
C LYS A 38 -3.05 13.71 -2.82
N GLY A 39 -3.87 12.98 -3.59
CA GLY A 39 -4.72 13.54 -4.64
C GLY A 39 -3.99 13.72 -5.98
N ASN A 40 -2.80 13.15 -6.13
CA ASN A 40 -2.01 13.16 -7.37
C ASN A 40 -2.42 12.03 -8.32
N VAL A 41 -3.73 11.77 -8.40
CA VAL A 41 -4.27 10.73 -9.26
C VAL A 41 -4.15 11.22 -10.70
N ARG A 42 -3.47 10.44 -11.55
CA ARG A 42 -3.55 10.69 -13.00
C ARG A 42 -5.00 10.42 -13.41
N SER A 43 -5.67 11.45 -13.88
CA SER A 43 -6.98 11.34 -14.53
C SER A 43 -6.85 10.38 -15.70
N ILE A 44 -7.13 9.10 -15.47
CA ILE A 44 -7.48 8.20 -16.56
C ILE A 44 -8.90 8.60 -16.90
N GLU A 45 -9.08 9.30 -18.02
CA GLU A 45 -10.34 9.87 -18.54
C GLU A 45 -11.48 8.83 -18.74
N LYS A 46 -11.32 7.60 -18.25
CA LYS A 46 -12.25 6.48 -18.40
C LYS A 46 -12.73 5.86 -17.09
N SER A 47 -12.33 6.38 -15.93
CA SER A 47 -12.83 5.86 -14.65
C SER A 47 -14.04 6.68 -14.18
N GLU A 48 -15.20 6.04 -14.02
CA GLU A 48 -16.37 6.61 -13.31
C GLU A 48 -16.04 6.98 -11.86
N ARG A 49 -14.91 6.50 -11.35
CA ARG A 49 -14.45 6.78 -10.00
C ARG A 49 -13.85 8.18 -9.94
N SER A 50 -14.48 9.04 -9.16
CA SER A 50 -13.96 10.39 -8.92
C SER A 50 -12.58 10.33 -8.25
N ILE A 51 -11.72 11.31 -8.57
CA ILE A 51 -10.40 11.48 -7.94
C ILE A 51 -10.54 11.50 -6.40
N GLY A 52 -11.60 12.14 -5.88
CA GLY A 52 -11.90 12.16 -4.45
C GLY A 52 -12.26 10.78 -3.87
N GLY A 53 -12.93 9.92 -4.64
CA GLY A 53 -13.21 8.54 -4.26
C GLY A 53 -11.94 7.69 -4.15
N ILE A 54 -11.05 7.79 -5.13
CA ILE A 54 -9.74 7.10 -5.14
C ILE A 54 -8.89 7.56 -3.95
N GLN A 55 -8.82 8.87 -3.71
CA GLN A 55 -8.11 9.45 -2.57
C GLN A 55 -8.67 8.91 -1.24
N ARG A 56 -10.00 8.89 -1.09
CA ARG A 56 -10.67 8.40 0.12
C ARG A 56 -10.36 6.92 0.36
N GLU A 57 -10.47 6.08 -0.66
CA GLU A 57 -10.14 4.65 -0.55
C GLU A 57 -8.68 4.42 -0.14
N ALA A 58 -7.74 5.15 -0.74
CA ALA A 58 -6.32 5.05 -0.38
C ALA A 58 -6.06 5.47 1.08
N LEU A 59 -6.68 6.55 1.54
CA LEU A 59 -6.58 6.99 2.93
C LEU A 59 -7.19 5.99 3.92
N ILE A 60 -8.36 5.44 3.58
CA ILE A 60 -8.98 4.37 4.37
C ILE A 60 -8.05 3.17 4.42
N TRP A 61 -7.50 2.74 3.30
CA TRP A 61 -6.61 1.56 3.26
C TRP A 61 -5.33 1.75 4.08
N ILE A 62 -4.69 2.93 4.03
CA ILE A 62 -3.44 3.22 4.78
C ILE A 62 -3.70 3.38 6.29
N PHE A 63 -4.75 4.12 6.68
CA PHE A 63 -4.96 4.55 8.07
C PHE A 63 -6.03 3.76 8.82
N HIS A 64 -7.00 3.18 8.13
CA HIS A 64 -8.19 2.53 8.71
C HIS A 64 -8.42 1.10 8.19
N GLY A 65 -7.56 0.60 7.29
CA GLY A 65 -7.75 -0.67 6.60
C GLY A 65 -7.78 -1.85 7.56
N ILE A 66 -8.46 -2.92 7.15
CA ILE A 66 -8.59 -4.15 7.94
C ILE A 66 -7.22 -4.79 8.06
N SER A 67 -6.73 -4.95 9.29
CA SER A 67 -5.39 -5.43 9.62
C SER A 67 -5.12 -6.90 9.24
N ASN A 68 -6.14 -7.66 8.82
CA ASN A 68 -6.08 -9.11 8.70
C ASN A 68 -6.15 -9.65 7.24
N THR A 69 -5.99 -8.80 6.22
CA THR A 69 -5.89 -9.26 4.83
C THR A 69 -4.44 -9.32 4.38
N ALA A 70 -4.10 -10.27 3.49
CA ALA A 70 -2.75 -10.41 2.94
C ALA A 70 -2.26 -9.14 2.21
N ASN A 71 -3.20 -8.35 1.67
CA ASN A 71 -2.97 -7.07 1.01
C ASN A 71 -3.28 -5.86 1.92
N SER A 72 -3.36 -6.05 3.24
CA SER A 72 -3.47 -4.92 4.16
C SER A 72 -2.19 -4.10 4.13
N PHE A 73 -2.29 -2.81 4.47
CA PHE A 73 -1.13 -1.95 4.62
C PHE A 73 -0.10 -2.55 5.59
N ASN A 74 -0.54 -3.14 6.71
CA ASN A 74 0.35 -3.75 7.70
C ASN A 74 1.07 -4.99 7.13
N SER A 75 0.36 -5.83 6.38
CA SER A 75 0.93 -7.03 5.75
C SER A 75 1.99 -6.67 4.71
N ILE A 76 1.74 -5.62 3.92
CA ILE A 76 2.71 -5.10 2.94
C ILE A 76 3.91 -4.46 3.65
N CYS A 77 3.69 -3.68 4.70
CA CYS A 77 4.75 -3.14 5.53
C CYS A 77 5.63 -4.24 6.12
N GLY A 78 5.05 -5.34 6.61
CA GLY A 78 5.79 -6.51 7.09
C GLY A 78 6.62 -7.18 6.00
N LEU A 79 6.10 -7.29 4.77
CA LEU A 79 6.85 -7.82 3.62
C LEU A 79 8.03 -6.93 3.20
N LEU A 80 7.89 -5.62 3.40
CA LEU A 80 8.88 -4.61 3.00
C LEU A 80 9.83 -4.21 4.14
N ASP A 81 9.69 -4.80 5.33
CA ASP A 81 10.45 -4.45 6.53
C ASP A 81 10.33 -2.96 6.89
N ILE A 82 9.11 -2.44 6.80
CA ILE A 82 8.76 -1.06 7.11
C ILE A 82 7.88 -1.05 8.36
N ASP A 83 8.21 -0.21 9.33
CA ASP A 83 7.33 0.02 10.47
C ASP A 83 6.07 0.80 10.03
N PRO A 84 4.86 0.21 10.12
CA PRO A 84 3.65 0.81 9.58
C PRO A 84 3.24 2.09 10.32
N ASP A 85 3.50 2.18 11.62
CA ASP A 85 3.12 3.35 12.42
C ASP A 85 4.03 4.53 12.16
N ARG A 86 5.34 4.29 12.04
CA ARG A 86 6.31 5.29 11.59
C ARG A 86 6.01 5.75 10.16
N ALA A 87 5.59 4.85 9.28
CA ALA A 87 5.14 5.23 7.93
C ALA A 87 3.92 6.16 8.00
N ARG A 88 2.89 5.82 8.78
CA ARG A 88 1.72 6.67 9.00
C ARG A 88 2.07 8.03 9.59
N GLN A 89 2.96 8.08 10.59
CA GLN A 89 3.42 9.34 11.17
C GLN A 89 4.09 10.24 10.12
N ARG A 90 4.92 9.67 9.26
CA ARG A 90 5.56 10.40 8.14
C ARG A 90 4.54 10.82 7.08
N LEU A 91 3.50 10.04 6.83
CA LEU A 91 2.43 10.43 5.91
C LEU A 91 1.55 11.55 6.48
N ARG A 92 1.33 11.58 7.80
CA ARG A 92 0.57 12.65 8.48
C ARG A 92 1.22 14.03 8.36
N VAL A 93 2.51 14.15 8.07
CA VAL A 93 3.11 15.49 7.84
C VAL A 93 2.80 16.06 6.45
N VAL A 94 2.32 15.22 5.52
CA VAL A 94 1.98 15.64 4.15
C VAL A 94 0.63 16.35 4.14
N LEU A 95 0.62 17.63 3.74
CA LEU A 95 -0.58 18.48 3.74
C LEU A 95 -1.76 17.88 2.94
N GLY A 96 -1.49 17.27 1.78
CA GLY A 96 -2.53 16.64 0.95
C GLY A 96 -3.22 15.48 1.66
N ILE A 97 -2.44 14.67 2.40
CA ILE A 97 -2.94 13.54 3.18
C ILE A 97 -3.72 14.01 4.41
N ARG A 98 -3.23 15.05 5.12
CA ARG A 98 -3.94 15.66 6.26
C ARG A 98 -5.33 16.15 5.87
N ARG A 99 -5.40 16.98 4.82
CA ARG A 99 -6.66 17.50 4.30
C ARG A 99 -7.60 16.37 3.86
N GLY A 100 -7.05 15.33 3.25
CA GLY A 100 -7.80 14.14 2.89
C GLY A 100 -8.38 13.42 4.11
N LEU A 101 -7.59 13.23 5.16
CA LEU A 101 -8.02 12.60 6.42
C LEU A 101 -9.17 13.36 7.09
N ASP A 102 -9.04 14.68 7.21
CA ASP A 102 -10.09 15.54 7.81
C ASP A 102 -11.43 15.38 7.06
N ARG A 103 -11.38 15.32 5.72
CA ARG A 103 -12.57 15.09 4.87
C ARG A 103 -13.15 13.70 5.01
N THR A 104 -12.31 12.67 5.16
CA THR A 104 -12.78 11.30 5.39
C THR A 104 -13.47 11.16 6.76
N GLN A 105 -13.07 11.94 7.76
CA GLN A 105 -13.71 11.95 9.08
C GLN A 105 -15.04 12.71 9.07
N GLN A 106 -15.13 13.84 8.35
CA GLN A 106 -16.39 14.58 8.20
C GLN A 106 -17.45 13.78 7.41
N GLY A 107 -17.06 13.05 6.37
CA GLY A 107 -17.97 12.22 5.57
C GLY A 107 -18.43 10.91 6.22
N VAL A 108 -18.18 10.71 7.53
CA VAL A 108 -18.71 9.58 8.34
C VAL A 108 -19.84 10.06 9.27
N GLY A 109 -20.06 11.37 9.41
CA GLY A 109 -21.09 11.95 10.29
C GLY A 109 -22.41 12.36 9.64
N GLU A 110 -22.57 12.21 8.31
CA GLU A 110 -23.74 12.72 7.59
C GLU A 110 -24.46 11.58 6.84
N ARG A 111 -24.95 10.61 7.62
CA ARG A 111 -26.03 9.70 7.27
C ARG A 111 -26.83 9.39 8.53
N ASP A 112 -27.51 10.41 9.07
CA ASP A 112 -28.71 10.23 9.89
C ASP A 112 -29.50 11.54 9.80
N GLY A 113 -30.54 11.48 8.97
CA GLY A 113 -31.49 12.55 8.67
C GLY A 113 -32.61 12.00 7.82
#